data_AF-A0A521UTH1-F1
#
_entry.id   AF-A0A521UTH1-F1
#
_cell.length_a   1.000
_cell.length_b   1.000
_cell.length_c   1.000
_cell.angle_alpha   90.00
_cell.angle_beta   90.00
_cell.angle_gamma   90.00
#
_symmetry.space_group_name_H-M   'P 1'
#
loop_
_entity.id
_entity.type
_entity.pdbx_description
1 polymer ?
#
loop_
_entity_poly.entity_id
_entity_poly.type
_entity_poly.pdbx_seq_one_letter_code
_entity_poly.pdbx_strand_id
1 'polypeptide(L)'
;MPYIDQKARPEMDSLMDPLIDHIKSLPLEQQDAVLDYVLTRMLMSLYHPPFFNFNRALGVLTAVTQEYYRVVIAPYEDEKIRDPGPVRAKPED
;
A
#
# COMPACT_ATOMS: atom_id res chain seq x y z
N MET A 1 7.54 0.44 -6.16
CA MET A 1 8.07 1.71 -5.61
C MET A 1 9.45 2.05 -6.17
N PRO A 2 9.57 3.14 -6.95
CA PRO A 2 10.85 3.57 -7.55
C PRO A 2 11.81 4.25 -6.55
N TYR A 3 11.35 4.59 -5.34
CA TYR A 3 12.07 5.49 -4.43
C TYR A 3 13.05 4.81 -3.46
N ILE A 4 13.00 3.47 -3.33
CA ILE A 4 14.03 2.69 -2.62
C ILE A 4 15.00 2.10 -3.64
N ASP A 5 16.31 2.32 -3.42
CA ASP A 5 17.38 1.71 -4.21
C ASP A 5 17.18 0.19 -4.24
N GLN A 6 17.31 -0.42 -5.41
CA GLN A 6 17.21 -1.87 -5.57
C GLN A 6 18.16 -2.62 -4.64
N LYS A 7 19.33 -2.06 -4.32
CA LYS A 7 20.31 -2.65 -3.41
C LYS A 7 19.84 -2.67 -1.95
N ALA A 8 18.95 -1.76 -1.56
CA ALA A 8 18.44 -1.67 -0.20
C ALA A 8 17.21 -2.58 0.04
N ARG A 9 16.61 -3.11 -1.03
CA ARG A 9 15.41 -3.96 -0.93
C ARG A 9 15.67 -5.27 -0.20
N PRO A 10 16.73 -6.06 -0.48
CA PRO A 10 16.92 -7.36 0.16
C PRO A 10 17.05 -7.27 1.69
N GLU A 11 17.70 -6.22 2.19
CA GLU A 11 17.79 -5.97 3.63
C GLU A 11 16.40 -5.69 4.21
N MET A 12 15.63 -4.81 3.58
CA MET A 12 14.29 -4.47 4.05
C MET A 12 13.33 -5.66 3.95
N ASP A 13 13.37 -6.40 2.85
CA ASP A 13 12.56 -7.60 2.62
C ASP A 13 12.83 -8.63 3.73
N SER A 14 14.10 -8.83 4.13
CA SER A 14 14.45 -9.75 5.23
C SER A 14 13.86 -9.36 6.59
N LEU A 15 13.60 -8.07 6.81
CA LEU A 15 12.94 -7.56 8.03
C LEU A 15 11.42 -7.61 7.91
N MET A 16 10.89 -7.42 6.70
CA MET A 16 9.46 -7.35 6.44
C MET A 16 8.80 -8.72 6.27
N ASP A 17 9.47 -9.66 5.61
CA ASP A 17 8.92 -10.97 5.27
C ASP A 17 8.40 -11.73 6.50
N PRO A 18 9.13 -11.82 7.64
CA PRO A 18 8.60 -12.49 8.83
C PRO A 18 7.31 -11.86 9.37
N LEU A 19 7.20 -10.53 9.31
CA LEU A 19 6.00 -9.82 9.73
C LEU A 19 4.83 -10.05 8.76
N ILE A 20 5.09 -10.00 7.46
CA ILE A 20 4.10 -10.28 6.42
C ILE A 20 3.58 -11.71 6.56
N ASP A 21 4.47 -12.68 6.74
CA ASP A 21 4.09 -14.09 6.91
C ASP A 21 3.29 -14.31 8.18
N HIS A 22 3.65 -13.62 9.27
CA HIS A 22 2.83 -13.61 10.48
C HIS A 22 1.42 -13.07 10.21
N ILE A 23 1.29 -11.91 9.56
CA ILE A 23 -0.03 -11.33 9.24
C ILE A 23 -0.85 -12.28 8.35
N LYS A 24 -0.24 -12.86 7.32
CA LYS A 24 -0.90 -13.85 6.44
C LYS A 24 -1.40 -15.09 7.18
N SER A 25 -0.75 -15.46 8.29
CA SER A 25 -1.16 -16.61 9.10
C SER A 25 -2.39 -16.35 9.97
N LEU A 26 -2.81 -15.08 10.12
CA LEU A 26 -3.98 -14.70 10.91
C LEU A 26 -5.29 -14.90 10.14
N PRO A 27 -6.43 -15.07 10.84
CA PRO A 27 -7.76 -15.01 10.21
C PRO A 27 -7.94 -13.70 9.45
N LEU A 28 -8.61 -13.76 8.29
CA LEU A 28 -8.78 -12.62 7.38
C LEU A 28 -9.36 -11.39 8.11
N GLU A 29 -10.31 -11.60 9.01
CA GLU A 29 -10.98 -10.56 9.79
C GLU A 29 -10.04 -9.83 10.75
N GLN A 30 -8.87 -10.40 11.04
CA GLN A 30 -7.85 -9.81 11.91
C GLN A 30 -6.70 -9.17 11.14
N GLN A 31 -6.50 -9.54 9.87
CA GLN A 31 -5.36 -9.06 9.08
C GLN A 31 -5.38 -7.53 8.94
N ASP A 32 -6.56 -6.96 8.64
CA ASP A 32 -6.73 -5.52 8.47
C ASP A 32 -6.46 -4.75 9.77
N ALA A 33 -6.96 -5.25 10.90
CA ALA A 33 -6.75 -4.63 12.21
C ALA A 33 -5.28 -4.65 12.63
N VAL A 34 -4.57 -5.76 12.35
CA VAL A 34 -3.14 -5.87 12.65
C VAL A 34 -2.32 -4.98 11.72
N LEU A 35 -2.67 -4.91 10.43
CA LEU A 35 -1.99 -4.03 9.49
C LEU A 35 -2.15 -2.56 9.87
N ASP A 36 -3.37 -2.13 10.25
CA ASP A 36 -3.63 -0.77 10.74
C ASP A 36 -2.79 -0.44 11.98
N TYR A 37 -2.70 -1.38 12.93
CA TYR A 37 -1.87 -1.24 14.10
C TYR A 37 -0.37 -1.11 13.75
N VAL A 38 0.14 -1.97 12.88
CA VAL A 38 1.55 -1.96 12.45
C VAL A 38 1.89 -0.62 11.81
N LEU A 39 1.09 -0.17 10.83
CA LEU A 39 1.32 1.10 10.15
C LEU A 39 1.26 2.26 11.14
N THR A 40 0.25 2.30 12.01
CA THR A 40 0.12 3.34 13.03
C THR A 40 1.34 3.37 13.96
N ARG A 41 1.78 2.20 14.46
CA ARG A 41 2.98 2.08 15.30
C ARG A 41 4.24 2.56 14.58
N MET A 42 4.43 2.19 13.31
CA MET A 42 5.57 2.66 12.51
C MET A 42 5.56 4.19 12.37
N LEU A 43 4.40 4.78 12.07
CA LEU A 43 4.29 6.23 11.93
C LEU A 43 4.59 6.95 13.25
N MET A 44 4.04 6.47 14.36
CA MET A 44 4.30 7.04 15.70
C MET A 44 5.78 6.95 16.09
N SER A 45 6.48 5.89 15.67
CA SER A 45 7.90 5.71 15.98
C SER A 45 8.85 6.48 15.07
N LEU A 46 8.42 6.86 13.85
CA LEU A 46 9.28 7.53 12.88
C LEU A 46 9.02 9.04 12.79
N TYR A 47 7.78 9.48 13.04
CA TYR A 47 7.36 10.87 12.87
C TYR A 47 6.95 11.49 14.20
N HIS A 48 7.69 12.53 14.61
CA HIS A 48 7.48 13.27 15.85
C HIS A 48 7.32 14.77 15.54
N PRO A 49 6.79 15.59 16.45
CA PRO A 49 6.72 17.04 16.25
C PRO A 49 8.04 17.63 15.72
N PRO A 50 7.99 18.68 14.88
CA PRO A 50 6.84 19.56 14.62
C PRO A 50 5.87 19.02 13.55
N PHE A 51 4.76 19.74 13.34
CA PHE A 51 3.70 19.40 12.35
C PHE A 51 4.23 19.08 10.94
N PHE A 52 5.35 19.68 10.56
CA PHE A 52 6.07 19.35 9.33
C PHE A 52 6.29 17.83 9.14
N ASN A 53 6.68 17.10 10.20
CA ASN A 53 6.89 15.66 10.11
C ASN A 53 5.58 14.89 9.94
N PHE A 54 4.47 15.36 10.52
CA PHE A 54 3.15 14.75 10.30
C PHE A 54 2.69 14.94 8.85
N ASN A 55 2.91 16.12 8.26
CA ASN A 55 2.67 16.33 6.83
C ASN A 55 3.51 15.39 5.95
N ARG A 56 4.77 15.13 6.33
CA ARG A 56 5.61 14.14 5.63
C ARG A 56 5.04 12.73 5.71
N ALA A 57 4.58 12.31 6.89
CA ALA A 57 3.93 11.02 7.08
C ALA A 57 2.70 10.85 6.18
N LEU A 58 1.82 11.85 6.15
CA LEU A 58 0.62 11.86 5.29
C LEU A 58 0.98 11.83 3.80
N GLY A 59 2.06 12.52 3.40
CA GLY A 59 2.58 12.46 2.04
C GLY A 59 3.03 11.05 1.65
N VAL A 60 3.74 10.35 2.55
CA VAL A 60 4.17 8.96 2.32
C VAL A 60 2.97 8.02 2.19
N LEU A 61 1.98 8.11 3.08
CA LEU A 61 0.78 7.27 2.98
C LEU A 61 0.01 7.50 1.67
N THR A 62 -0.12 8.77 1.27
CA THR A 62 -0.76 9.12 -0.01
C THR A 62 -0.02 8.48 -1.19
N ALA A 63 1.31 8.56 -1.20
CA ALA A 63 2.14 7.95 -2.23
C ALA A 63 2.03 6.41 -2.23
N VAL A 64 1.96 5.77 -1.06
CA VAL A 64 1.74 4.32 -0.92
C VAL A 64 0.42 3.92 -1.58
N THR A 65 -0.68 4.60 -1.26
CA THR A 65 -2.01 4.31 -1.84
C THR A 65 -2.00 4.45 -3.36
N GLN A 66 -1.44 5.55 -3.88
CA GLN A 66 -1.38 5.79 -5.33
C GLN A 66 -0.50 4.76 -6.05
N GLU A 67 0.63 4.37 -5.48
CA GLU A 67 1.51 3.36 -6.06
C GLU A 67 0.88 1.96 -6.02
N TYR A 68 0.17 1.61 -4.93
CA TYR A 68 -0.58 0.36 -4.85
C TYR A 68 -1.66 0.30 -5.93
N TYR A 69 -2.41 1.39 -6.12
CA TYR A 69 -3.37 1.48 -7.21
C TYR A 69 -2.71 1.29 -8.58
N ARG A 70 -1.64 2.03 -8.86
CA ARG A 70 -0.93 1.99 -10.15
C ARG A 70 -0.33 0.61 -10.48
N VAL A 71 0.25 -0.07 -9.49
CA VAL A 71 1.02 -1.31 -9.71
C VAL A 71 0.17 -2.56 -9.57
N VAL A 72 -0.85 -2.54 -8.71
CA VAL A 72 -1.64 -3.74 -8.37
C VAL A 72 -3.06 -3.64 -8.91
N ILE A 73 -3.76 -2.54 -8.65
CA ILE A 73 -5.19 -2.42 -8.98
C ILE A 73 -5.39 -2.14 -10.48
N ALA A 74 -4.67 -1.17 -11.04
CA ALA A 74 -4.87 -0.75 -12.43
C ALA A 74 -4.67 -1.90 -13.44
N PRO A 75 -3.64 -2.77 -13.34
CA PRO A 75 -3.55 -3.94 -14.23
C PRO A 75 -4.73 -4.90 -14.10
N TYR A 76 -5.22 -5.13 -12.88
CA TYR A 76 -6.40 -5.96 -12.65
C TYR A 76 -7.67 -5.35 -13.28
N GLU A 77 -7.85 -4.03 -13.17
CA GLU A 77 -8.96 -3.31 -13.82
C GLU A 77 -8.86 -3.35 -15.35
N ASP A 78 -7.65 -3.16 -15.91
CA ASP A 78 -7.38 -3.26 -17.34
C ASP A 78 -7.72 -4.66 -17.90
N GLU A 79 -7.45 -5.71 -17.12
CA GLU A 79 -7.86 -7.08 -17.45
C GLU A 79 -9.38 -7.26 -17.38
N LYS A 80 -10.03 -6.74 -16.33
CA LYS A 80 -11.48 -6.83 -16.15
C LYS A 80 -12.29 -6.08 -17.21
N ILE A 81 -11.76 -5.00 -17.76
CA ILE A 81 -12.39 -4.29 -18.89
C ILE A 81 -12.46 -5.15 -20.17
N ARG A 82 -11.58 -6.16 -20.30
CA ARG A 82 -11.59 -7.10 -21.42
C ARG A 82 -12.64 -8.22 -21.26
N ASP A 83 -13.12 -8.45 -20.03
CA ASP A 83 -14.25 -9.32 -19.76
C ASP A 83 -15.56 -8.64 -20.23
N PRO A 84 -16.52 -9.36 -20.84
CA PRO A 84 -17.70 -8.78 -21.50
C PRO A 84 -18.77 -8.15 -20.57
N GLY A 85 -18.41 -7.64 -19.40
CA GLY A 85 -19.25 -6.75 -18.59
C GLY A 85 -18.44 -6.05 -17.49
N PRO A 86 -18.59 -4.74 -17.22
CA PRO A 86 -19.84 -3.95 -17.30
C PRO A 86 -19.71 -2.53 -17.92
N VAL A 87 -20.86 -1.82 -17.89
CA VAL A 87 -21.21 -0.45 -18.34
C VAL A 87 -20.05 0.46 -18.74
N ARG A 88 -19.97 0.74 -20.05
CA ARG A 88 -19.21 1.86 -20.59
C ARG A 88 -20.06 3.12 -20.44
N ALA A 89 -19.47 4.21 -19.95
CA ALA A 89 -20.04 5.53 -20.22
C ALA A 89 -20.18 5.64 -21.75
N LYS A 90 -21.39 5.92 -22.23
CA LYS A 90 -21.57 6.24 -23.64
C LYS A 90 -20.69 7.47 -23.91
N PRO A 91 -19.88 7.49 -24.99
CA PRO A 91 -19.36 8.75 -25.48
C PRO A 91 -20.57 9.67 -25.66
N GLU A 92 -20.54 10.83 -25.02
CA GLU A 92 -21.64 11.80 -25.09
C GLU A 92 -21.92 12.16 -26.55
N ASP A 93 -23.20 12.19 -26.93
CA ASP A 93 -23.73 12.63 -28.23
C ASP A 93 -23.54 14.15 -28.43
#